data_AF-A0A2H0TR06-F1
#
_entry.id   AF-A0A2H0TR06-F1
#
_cell.length_a   1.000
_cell.length_b   1.000
_cell.length_c   1.000
_cell.angle_alpha   90.00
_cell.angle_beta   90.00
_cell.angle_gamma   90.00
#
_symmetry.space_group_name_H-M   'P 1'
#
loop_
_entity.id
_entity.type
_entity.pdbx_description
1 polymer ?
#
loop_
_entity_poly.entity_id
_entity_poly.type
_entity_poly.pdbx_seq_one_letter_code
_entity_poly.pdbx_strand_id
1 'polypeptide(L)'
;MIHKKMKIKQKNLEGFTHCPERSVYEREGKGYKTRKELFQGPRPKLMGAGFTLVEVLVSMFVFSLVMMSMVGIFGQSTASFKSGKNIQANLEEAQFALNKMAKTIRTSSVFGNDGIQNNLKIFNYSLTDSNCIRYFSMNDKLMVNSNTQADRASCESVDFINSDADALIEGYVSNINFKVVNSLDKSKVDGPKAGRVTMTLKICESSDEKKCANIQSSVSLKDYDVSMTP
;
A
#
# COMPACT_ATOMS: atom_id res chain seq x y z
N MET A 1 16.56 26.89 -7.71
CA MET A 1 16.23 25.90 -8.76
C MET A 1 17.35 24.86 -8.82
N ILE A 2 17.34 23.82 -7.97
CA ILE A 2 18.35 22.76 -7.96
C ILE A 2 17.63 21.42 -7.72
N HIS A 3 17.38 20.67 -8.80
CA HIS A 3 16.78 19.34 -8.76
C HIS A 3 17.87 18.29 -8.54
N LYS A 4 17.99 17.77 -7.31
CA LYS A 4 18.91 16.68 -6.97
C LYS A 4 18.21 15.34 -7.22
N LYS A 5 18.51 14.69 -8.35
CA LYS A 5 18.02 13.33 -8.66
C LYS A 5 18.66 12.31 -7.73
N MET A 6 17.88 11.67 -6.85
CA MET A 6 18.28 10.45 -6.15
C MET A 6 18.11 9.24 -7.09
N LYS A 7 19.21 8.55 -7.37
CA LYS A 7 19.20 7.20 -7.97
C LYS A 7 19.13 6.18 -6.84
N ILE A 8 18.04 5.41 -6.78
CA ILE A 8 17.92 4.24 -5.92
C ILE A 8 18.61 3.06 -6.62
N LYS A 9 19.67 2.53 -6.01
CA LYS A 9 20.33 1.27 -6.43
C LYS A 9 19.42 0.11 -6.05
N GLN A 10 18.94 -0.64 -7.04
CA GLN A 10 18.41 -1.99 -6.82
C GLN A 10 19.56 -2.90 -6.37
N LYS A 11 19.43 -3.49 -5.17
CA LYS A 11 20.31 -4.56 -4.69
C LYS A 11 19.74 -5.90 -5.17
N ASN A 12 20.60 -6.69 -5.81
CA ASN A 12 20.39 -8.09 -6.12
C ASN A 12 19.99 -8.87 -4.86
N LEU A 13 18.87 -9.58 -4.96
CA LEU A 13 18.46 -10.65 -4.05
C LEU A 13 18.74 -11.99 -4.75
N GLU A 14 20.01 -12.38 -4.80
CA GLU A 14 20.41 -13.75 -5.06
C GLU A 14 20.77 -14.38 -3.72
N GLY A 15 19.89 -15.24 -3.21
CA GLY A 15 20.09 -15.83 -1.89
C GLY A 15 18.86 -16.55 -1.36
N PHE A 16 18.39 -17.57 -2.08
CA PHE A 16 17.62 -18.64 -1.46
C PHE A 16 18.28 -19.98 -1.80
N THR A 17 19.14 -20.38 -0.86
CA THR A 17 19.91 -21.61 -0.85
C THR A 17 19.01 -22.81 -0.59
N HIS A 18 19.16 -23.81 -1.46
CA HIS A 18 19.17 -25.24 -1.17
C HIS A 18 18.45 -25.72 0.11
N CYS A 19 17.32 -26.41 -0.07
CA CYS A 19 16.94 -27.47 0.85
C CYS A 19 17.82 -28.70 0.57
N PRO A 20 18.53 -29.26 1.57
CA PRO A 20 19.20 -30.54 1.41
C PRO A 20 18.19 -31.69 1.49
N GLU A 21 18.16 -32.50 0.43
CA GLU A 21 17.42 -33.74 0.35
C GLU A 21 18.05 -34.79 1.28
N ARG A 22 17.27 -35.26 2.26
CA ARG A 22 17.70 -36.23 3.27
C ARG A 22 17.65 -37.63 2.67
N SER A 23 18.77 -38.11 2.12
CA SER A 23 18.91 -39.49 1.68
C SER A 23 19.17 -40.42 2.87
N VAL A 24 18.25 -41.34 3.12
CA VAL A 24 18.39 -42.45 4.06
C VAL A 24 19.22 -43.53 3.37
N TYR A 25 20.42 -43.79 3.87
CA TYR A 25 21.22 -44.96 3.47
C TYR A 25 21.13 -46.02 4.55
N GLU A 26 20.42 -47.10 4.24
CA GLU A 26 20.48 -48.35 4.99
C GLU A 26 21.47 -49.29 4.27
N ARG A 27 22.58 -49.60 4.94
CA ARG A 27 23.60 -50.55 4.47
C ARG A 27 23.36 -51.92 5.11
N GLU A 28 23.00 -52.88 4.29
CA GLU A 28 23.32 -54.30 4.44
C GLU A 28 23.76 -54.74 3.03
N GLY A 29 25.03 -55.03 2.71
CA GLY A 29 25.92 -55.93 3.42
C GLY A 29 25.82 -57.34 2.84
N LYS A 30 26.11 -57.54 1.53
CA LYS A 30 26.59 -58.82 0.93
C LYS A 30 26.90 -58.71 -0.57
N GLY A 31 28.18 -58.90 -0.91
CA GLY A 31 28.69 -59.48 -2.16
C GLY A 31 28.16 -58.99 -3.51
N TYR A 32 28.75 -57.92 -4.07
CA TYR A 32 28.50 -57.56 -5.45
C TYR A 32 29.42 -58.36 -6.39
N LYS A 33 28.87 -59.41 -7.02
CA LYS A 33 29.39 -59.91 -8.30
C LYS A 33 29.46 -58.72 -9.26
N THR A 34 30.58 -58.59 -9.96
CA THR A 34 30.82 -57.59 -11.00
C THR A 34 29.69 -57.61 -12.03
N ARG A 35 28.84 -56.58 -11.97
CA ARG A 35 27.66 -56.33 -12.80
C ARG A 35 28.05 -55.89 -14.22
N LYS A 36 28.94 -56.62 -14.89
CA LYS A 36 29.27 -56.37 -16.31
C LYS A 36 28.64 -57.38 -17.26
N GLU A 37 28.05 -58.46 -16.74
CA GLU A 37 27.57 -59.58 -17.55
C GLU A 37 26.04 -59.78 -17.54
N LEU A 38 25.28 -59.07 -16.69
CA LEU A 38 23.84 -59.35 -16.51
C LEU A 38 22.86 -58.51 -17.35
N PHE A 39 23.35 -57.62 -18.23
CA PHE A 39 22.49 -56.81 -19.10
C PHE A 39 23.05 -56.75 -20.55
N GLN A 40 23.53 -57.89 -21.03
CA GLN A 40 23.70 -58.15 -22.48
C GLN A 40 22.50 -58.96 -23.02
N GLY A 41 21.30 -58.72 -22.49
CA GLY A 41 20.08 -59.13 -23.17
C GLY A 41 19.98 -58.38 -24.51
N PRO A 42 19.42 -58.99 -25.56
CA PRO A 42 19.22 -58.33 -26.84
C PRO A 42 18.48 -57.02 -26.59
N ARG A 43 19.13 -55.89 -26.89
CA ARG A 43 18.45 -54.58 -26.85
C ARG A 43 17.24 -54.73 -27.74
N PRO A 44 16.00 -54.58 -27.23
CA PRO A 44 14.84 -54.62 -28.10
C PRO A 44 15.12 -53.58 -29.17
N LYS A 45 15.17 -54.02 -30.43
CA LYS A 45 15.24 -53.10 -31.56
C LYS A 45 14.04 -52.20 -31.36
N LEU A 46 14.27 -50.92 -31.01
CA LEU A 46 13.24 -49.92 -31.13
C LEU A 46 12.94 -49.88 -32.62
N MET A 47 11.95 -50.67 -33.04
CA MET A 47 11.34 -50.55 -34.34
C MET A 47 10.90 -49.09 -34.41
N GLY A 48 11.53 -48.33 -35.31
CA GLY A 48 11.16 -46.95 -35.58
C GLY A 48 9.75 -46.92 -36.15
N ALA A 49 8.76 -47.03 -35.28
CA ALA A 49 7.37 -46.82 -35.60
C ALA A 49 7.23 -45.32 -35.83
N GLY A 50 7.16 -44.93 -37.10
CA GLY A 50 6.78 -43.58 -37.49
C GLY A 50 5.37 -43.30 -36.98
N PHE A 51 5.15 -42.07 -36.50
CA PHE A 51 3.81 -41.61 -36.13
C PHE A 51 2.88 -41.69 -37.34
N THR A 52 1.68 -42.22 -37.12
CA THR A 52 0.67 -42.21 -38.18
C THR A 52 0.22 -40.76 -38.44
N LEU A 53 -0.18 -40.45 -39.68
CA LEU A 53 -0.62 -39.09 -40.04
C LEU A 53 -1.78 -38.61 -39.16
N VAL A 54 -2.70 -39.52 -38.82
CA VAL A 54 -3.84 -39.24 -37.94
C VAL A 54 -3.38 -38.88 -36.53
N GLU A 55 -2.37 -39.56 -35.99
CA GLU A 55 -1.84 -39.32 -34.65
C GLU A 55 -1.16 -37.95 -34.52
N VAL A 56 -0.47 -37.51 -35.58
CA VAL A 56 0.10 -36.15 -35.65
C VAL A 56 -1.00 -35.09 -35.68
N LEU A 57 -2.06 -35.29 -36.46
CA LEU A 57 -3.19 -34.35 -36.54
C LEU A 57 -3.91 -34.20 -35.19
N VAL A 58 -4.17 -35.31 -34.50
CA VAL A 58 -4.81 -35.29 -33.18
C VAL A 58 -3.90 -34.59 -32.16
N SER A 59 -2.60 -34.88 -32.19
CA SER A 59 -1.63 -34.25 -31.29
C SER A 59 -1.54 -32.73 -31.50
N MET A 60 -1.52 -32.27 -32.76
CA MET A 60 -1.53 -30.84 -33.09
C MET A 60 -2.82 -30.15 -32.61
N PHE A 61 -3.97 -30.82 -32.76
CA PHE A 61 -5.25 -30.29 -32.29
C PHE A 61 -5.26 -30.11 -30.76
N VAL A 62 -4.90 -31.14 -30.00
CA VAL A 62 -4.84 -31.06 -28.53
C VAL A 62 -3.81 -30.03 -28.07
N PHE A 63 -2.63 -30.00 -28.69
CA PHE A 63 -1.60 -29.01 -28.37
C PHE A 63 -2.10 -27.57 -28.58
N SER A 64 -2.81 -27.33 -29.68
CA SER A 64 -3.37 -26.00 -29.96
C SER A 64 -4.39 -25.55 -28.91
N LEU A 65 -5.25 -26.46 -28.42
CA LEU A 65 -6.20 -26.18 -27.36
C LEU A 65 -5.51 -25.83 -26.03
N VAL A 66 -4.45 -26.57 -25.68
CA VAL A 66 -3.67 -26.30 -24.47
C VAL A 66 -2.98 -24.95 -24.57
N MET A 67 -2.33 -24.65 -25.69
CA MET A 67 -1.65 -23.37 -25.89
C MET A 67 -2.62 -22.19 -25.85
N MET A 68 -3.80 -22.31 -26.47
CA MET A 68 -4.83 -21.27 -26.41
C MET A 68 -5.30 -21.01 -24.97
N SER A 69 -5.46 -22.08 -24.19
CA SER A 69 -5.84 -21.97 -22.78
C SER A 69 -4.75 -21.28 -21.95
N MET A 70 -3.47 -21.63 -22.16
CA MET A 70 -2.35 -21.01 -21.47
C MET A 70 -2.25 -19.50 -21.74
N VAL A 71 -2.38 -19.07 -23.00
CA VAL A 71 -2.34 -17.65 -23.36
C VAL A 71 -3.45 -16.87 -22.64
N GLY A 72 -4.65 -17.43 -22.54
CA GLY A 72 -5.76 -16.82 -21.81
C GLY A 72 -5.43 -16.59 -20.33
N ILE A 73 -4.85 -17.60 -19.67
CA ILE A 73 -4.45 -17.52 -18.25
C ILE A 73 -3.35 -16.47 -18.05
N PHE A 74 -2.31 -16.47 -18.90
CA PHE A 74 -1.21 -15.51 -18.78
C PHE A 74 -1.66 -14.07 -19.02
N GLY A 75 -2.58 -13.84 -19.96
CA GLY A 75 -3.16 -12.52 -20.21
C GLY A 75 -3.87 -11.97 -18.98
N GLN A 76 -4.73 -12.78 -18.34
CA GLN A 76 -5.45 -12.38 -17.13
C GLN A 76 -4.52 -12.18 -15.93
N SER A 77 -3.52 -13.05 -15.76
CA SER A 77 -2.52 -12.95 -14.70
C SER A 77 -1.70 -11.66 -14.81
N THR A 78 -1.26 -11.31 -16.02
CA THR A 78 -0.47 -10.09 -16.26
C THR A 78 -1.29 -8.82 -15.99
N ALA A 79 -2.56 -8.79 -16.41
CA ALA A 79 -3.46 -7.68 -16.14
C ALA A 79 -3.69 -7.49 -14.63
N SER A 80 -3.92 -8.61 -13.91
CA SER A 80 -4.12 -8.60 -12.46
C SER A 80 -2.86 -8.15 -11.72
N PHE A 81 -1.68 -8.60 -12.16
CA PHE A 81 -0.41 -8.18 -11.58
C PHE A 81 -0.16 -6.68 -11.74
N LYS A 82 -0.44 -6.12 -12.92
CA LYS A 82 -0.30 -4.68 -13.17
C LYS A 82 -1.26 -3.85 -12.28
N SER A 83 -2.51 -4.28 -12.17
CA SER A 83 -3.51 -3.64 -11.31
C SER A 83 -3.11 -3.69 -9.84
N GLY A 84 -2.66 -4.85 -9.35
CA GLY A 84 -2.14 -5.00 -7.98
C GLY A 84 -0.94 -4.09 -7.69
N LYS A 85 -0.01 -3.94 -8.64
CA LYS A 85 1.13 -3.04 -8.50
C LYS A 85 0.73 -1.56 -8.38
N ASN A 86 -0.26 -1.12 -9.17
CA ASN A 86 -0.76 0.25 -9.08
C ASN A 86 -1.43 0.51 -7.73
N ILE A 87 -2.25 -0.42 -7.25
CA ILE A 87 -2.87 -0.32 -5.92
C ILE A 87 -1.80 -0.26 -4.84
N GLN A 88 -0.74 -1.07 -4.93
CA GLN A 88 0.36 -1.02 -3.96
C GLN A 88 1.05 0.34 -3.93
N ALA A 89 1.35 0.93 -5.09
CA ALA A 89 1.96 2.26 -5.16
C ALA A 89 1.05 3.33 -4.54
N ASN A 90 -0.25 3.29 -4.85
CA ASN A 90 -1.25 4.21 -4.29
C ASN A 90 -1.37 4.04 -2.75
N LEU A 91 -1.28 2.81 -2.24
CA LEU A 91 -1.28 2.53 -0.80
C LEU A 91 -0.03 3.10 -0.12
N GLU A 92 1.15 2.99 -0.74
CA GLU A 92 2.40 3.54 -0.19
C GLU A 92 2.38 5.07 -0.09
N GLU A 93 1.94 5.75 -1.15
CA GLU A 93 1.79 7.21 -1.16
C GLU A 93 0.73 7.67 -0.14
N ALA A 94 -0.40 6.96 -0.06
CA ALA A 94 -1.42 7.25 0.94
C ALA A 94 -0.93 7.06 2.39
N GLN A 95 -0.16 6.01 2.66
CA GLN A 95 0.46 5.82 3.97
C GLN A 95 1.47 6.92 4.28
N PHE A 96 2.25 7.35 3.30
CA PHE A 96 3.16 8.47 3.45
C PHE A 96 2.41 9.77 3.82
N ALA A 97 1.33 10.09 3.10
CA ALA A 97 0.48 11.23 3.37
C ALA A 97 -0.18 11.15 4.76
N LEU A 98 -0.79 10.02 5.13
CA LEU A 98 -1.38 9.80 6.44
C LEU A 98 -0.34 9.92 7.56
N ASN A 99 0.89 9.44 7.36
CA ASN A 99 1.96 9.60 8.33
C ASN A 99 2.42 11.06 8.46
N LYS A 100 2.45 11.81 7.37
CA LYS A 100 2.74 13.26 7.40
C LYS A 100 1.64 14.01 8.16
N MET A 101 0.37 13.77 7.83
CA MET A 101 -0.78 14.34 8.56
C MET A 101 -0.74 13.96 10.04
N ALA A 102 -0.45 12.69 10.34
CA ALA A 102 -0.37 12.20 11.70
C ALA A 102 0.69 12.94 12.53
N LYS A 103 1.83 13.28 11.92
CA LYS A 103 2.88 14.06 12.60
C LYS A 103 2.40 15.47 12.89
N THR A 104 1.78 16.14 11.91
CA THR A 104 1.23 17.48 12.10
C THR A 104 0.14 17.50 13.16
N ILE A 105 -0.81 16.55 13.10
CA ILE A 105 -1.92 16.45 14.04
C ILE A 105 -1.45 16.22 15.49
N ARG A 106 -0.36 15.47 15.71
CA ARG A 106 0.17 15.23 17.08
C ARG A 106 0.50 16.50 17.84
N THR A 107 0.98 17.53 17.13
CA THR A 107 1.42 18.80 17.72
C THR A 107 0.44 19.94 17.46
N SER A 108 -0.78 19.60 17.05
CA SER A 108 -1.79 20.57 16.68
C SER A 108 -3.00 20.49 17.61
N SER A 109 -3.66 21.63 17.79
CA SER A 109 -5.01 21.66 18.33
C SER A 109 -6.03 21.40 17.22
N VAL A 110 -7.01 20.54 17.48
CA VAL A 110 -8.08 20.23 16.52
C VAL A 110 -9.29 21.12 16.77
N PHE A 111 -9.86 21.65 15.69
CA PHE A 111 -11.18 22.29 15.73
C PHE A 111 -12.21 21.28 15.28
N GLY A 112 -13.29 21.14 16.05
CA GLY A 112 -14.40 20.26 15.72
C GLY A 112 -14.95 19.52 16.94
N ASN A 113 -16.21 19.11 16.80
CA ASN A 113 -16.91 18.34 17.81
C ASN A 113 -16.57 16.85 17.70
N ASP A 114 -16.85 16.11 18.79
CA ASP A 114 -16.77 14.66 18.77
C ASP A 114 -17.67 14.10 17.67
N GLY A 115 -17.11 13.23 16.83
CA GLY A 115 -17.84 12.65 15.71
C GLY A 115 -17.02 12.47 14.46
N ILE A 116 -17.72 12.12 13.38
CA ILE A 116 -17.14 11.92 12.05
C ILE A 116 -17.32 13.21 11.23
N GLN A 117 -16.24 13.64 10.59
CA GLN A 117 -16.18 14.85 9.78
C GLN A 117 -15.47 14.55 8.46
N ASN A 118 -15.88 15.21 7.37
CA ASN A 118 -15.27 15.03 6.03
C ASN A 118 -14.13 16.01 5.77
N ASN A 119 -13.93 16.95 6.68
CA ASN A 119 -12.80 17.84 6.71
C ASN A 119 -12.26 17.90 8.14
N LEU A 120 -10.99 18.28 8.28
CA LEU A 120 -10.35 18.45 9.56
C LEU A 120 -9.58 19.76 9.55
N LYS A 121 -9.97 20.68 10.43
CA LYS A 121 -9.29 21.94 10.66
C LYS A 121 -8.45 21.83 11.92
N ILE A 122 -7.18 22.23 11.84
CA ILE A 122 -6.23 22.17 12.95
C ILE A 122 -5.40 23.44 13.02
N PHE A 123 -4.94 23.78 14.22
CA PHE A 123 -3.93 24.80 14.46
C PHE A 123 -2.62 24.12 14.83
N ASN A 124 -1.58 24.32 14.01
CA ASN A 124 -0.27 23.74 14.22
C ASN A 124 0.63 24.70 15.00
N TYR A 125 1.08 24.30 16.18
CA TYR A 125 1.98 25.04 17.07
C TYR A 125 3.47 24.91 16.68
N SER A 126 3.78 24.86 15.39
CA SER A 126 5.17 24.72 14.95
C SER A 126 5.98 25.95 15.38
N LEU A 127 7.18 25.73 15.95
CA LEU A 127 8.04 26.78 16.50
C LEU A 127 8.47 27.83 15.46
N THR A 128 8.50 27.45 14.18
CA THR A 128 8.98 28.32 13.10
C THR A 128 7.87 29.16 12.48
N ASP A 129 6.69 28.58 12.27
CA ASP A 129 5.53 29.23 11.65
C ASP A 129 4.25 28.56 12.17
N SER A 130 3.46 29.27 12.97
CA SER A 130 2.15 28.80 13.39
C SER A 130 1.16 28.89 12.23
N ASN A 131 0.58 27.75 11.88
CA ASN A 131 -0.24 27.63 10.67
C ASN A 131 -1.58 26.97 10.99
N CYS A 132 -2.64 27.57 10.46
CA CYS A 132 -3.97 26.99 10.39
C CYS A 132 -4.03 26.08 9.18
N ILE A 133 -4.35 24.80 9.37
CA ILE A 133 -4.34 23.79 8.31
C ILE A 133 -5.72 23.15 8.20
N ARG A 134 -6.21 22.98 6.97
CA ARG A 134 -7.44 22.23 6.68
C ARG A 134 -7.15 21.08 5.73
N TYR A 135 -7.53 19.87 6.13
CA TYR A 135 -7.54 18.69 5.28
C TYR A 135 -8.95 18.38 4.80
N PHE A 136 -9.12 18.04 3.53
CA PHE A 136 -10.41 17.68 2.94
C PHE A 136 -10.19 16.87 1.66
N SER A 137 -11.20 16.13 1.20
CA SER A 137 -11.17 15.50 -0.13
C SER A 137 -11.98 16.30 -1.14
N MET A 138 -11.47 16.41 -2.37
CA MET A 138 -12.17 17.02 -3.50
C MET A 138 -11.63 16.45 -4.82
N ASN A 139 -12.51 16.14 -5.77
CA ASN A 139 -12.15 15.68 -7.12
C ASN A 139 -11.16 14.51 -7.13
N ASP A 140 -11.42 13.47 -6.34
CA ASP A 140 -10.55 12.31 -6.17
C ASP A 140 -9.15 12.60 -5.62
N LYS A 141 -8.96 13.76 -4.99
CA LYS A 141 -7.71 14.18 -4.36
C LYS A 141 -7.88 14.39 -2.86
N LEU A 142 -6.81 14.12 -2.13
CA LEU A 142 -6.66 14.59 -0.76
C LEU A 142 -6.00 15.96 -0.81
N MET A 143 -6.72 16.98 -0.35
CA MET A 143 -6.29 18.36 -0.42
C MET A 143 -5.89 18.87 0.97
N VAL A 144 -4.90 19.76 0.99
CA VAL A 144 -4.47 20.51 2.17
C VAL A 144 -4.47 22.00 1.85
N ASN A 145 -5.06 22.80 2.72
CA ASN A 145 -4.93 24.25 2.67
C ASN A 145 -4.22 24.70 3.96
N SER A 146 -3.31 25.66 3.86
CA SER A 146 -2.59 26.23 4.99
C SER A 146 -2.59 27.74 4.93
N ASN A 147 -2.90 28.36 6.06
CA ASN A 147 -2.84 29.81 6.24
C ASN A 147 -2.03 30.13 7.51
N THR A 148 -1.02 30.97 7.38
CA THR A 148 -0.21 31.46 8.51
C THR A 148 -1.08 32.28 9.46
N GLN A 149 -1.14 31.92 10.73
CA GLN A 149 -1.95 32.60 11.74
C GLN A 149 -1.17 32.73 13.04
N ALA A 150 -1.26 33.88 13.70
CA ALA A 150 -0.48 34.16 14.90
C ALA A 150 -0.92 33.31 16.10
N ASP A 151 -2.20 32.94 16.16
CA ASP A 151 -2.78 32.28 17.32
C ASP A 151 -3.95 31.35 16.96
N ARG A 152 -4.35 30.53 17.94
CA ARG A 152 -5.44 29.55 17.79
C ARG A 152 -6.78 30.23 17.51
N ALA A 153 -7.07 31.37 18.15
CA ALA A 153 -8.35 32.04 18.02
C ALA A 153 -8.55 32.62 16.61
N SER A 154 -7.53 33.27 16.02
CA SER A 154 -7.61 33.72 14.63
C SER A 154 -7.80 32.54 13.67
N CYS A 155 -7.11 31.42 13.89
CA CYS A 155 -7.28 30.22 13.08
C CYS A 155 -8.73 29.72 13.06
N GLU A 156 -9.49 29.78 14.16
CA GLU A 156 -10.90 29.36 14.18
C GLU A 156 -11.76 30.15 13.17
N SER A 157 -11.50 31.44 13.04
CA SER A 157 -12.19 32.34 12.11
C SER A 157 -11.69 32.31 10.66
N VAL A 158 -10.59 31.61 10.36
CA VAL A 158 -10.06 31.52 8.98
C VAL A 158 -11.01 30.76 8.07
N ASP A 159 -11.43 31.44 7.01
CA ASP A 159 -12.11 30.84 5.87
C ASP A 159 -11.10 30.30 4.86
N PHE A 160 -11.17 29.00 4.60
CA PHE A 160 -10.33 28.34 3.60
C PHE A 160 -11.03 28.32 2.24
N ILE A 161 -10.45 29.00 1.26
CA ILE A 161 -10.90 28.94 -0.12
C ILE A 161 -10.37 27.64 -0.75
N ASN A 162 -11.24 26.89 -1.42
CA ASN A 162 -10.87 25.59 -1.99
C ASN A 162 -9.84 25.70 -3.14
N SER A 163 -9.76 26.84 -3.82
CA SER A 163 -8.84 27.09 -4.94
C SER A 163 -7.37 27.11 -4.53
N ASP A 164 -7.08 27.44 -3.27
CA ASP A 164 -5.72 27.66 -2.78
C ASP A 164 -5.16 26.39 -2.11
N ALA A 165 -5.87 25.28 -2.25
CA ALA A 165 -5.48 24.03 -1.65
C ALA A 165 -4.49 23.28 -2.55
N ASP A 166 -3.44 22.76 -1.93
CA ASP A 166 -2.49 21.86 -2.56
C ASP A 166 -2.96 20.41 -2.47
N ALA A 167 -2.72 19.64 -3.53
CA ALA A 167 -2.99 18.21 -3.50
C ALA A 167 -1.86 17.48 -2.73
N LEU A 168 -2.23 16.76 -1.67
CA LEU A 168 -1.34 15.86 -0.93
C LEU A 168 -1.28 14.48 -1.58
N ILE A 169 -2.38 14.06 -2.20
CA ILE A 169 -2.52 12.83 -2.99
C ILE A 169 -3.41 13.15 -4.20
N GLU A 170 -3.07 12.63 -5.38
CA GLU A 170 -3.81 12.89 -6.61
C GLU A 170 -4.48 11.65 -7.23
N GLY A 171 -5.77 11.75 -7.58
CA GLY A 171 -6.39 10.95 -8.63
C GLY A 171 -6.94 9.57 -8.22
N TYR A 172 -6.94 9.23 -6.94
CA TYR A 172 -7.45 7.93 -6.45
C TYR A 172 -8.04 7.98 -5.04
N VAL A 173 -8.29 9.17 -4.48
CA VAL A 173 -8.86 9.35 -3.14
C VAL A 173 -10.37 9.56 -3.25
N SER A 174 -11.14 8.49 -3.07
CA SER A 174 -12.60 8.56 -3.17
C SER A 174 -13.23 9.32 -2.00
N ASN A 175 -12.74 9.11 -0.78
CA ASN A 175 -13.27 9.77 0.41
C ASN A 175 -12.24 9.80 1.54
N ILE A 176 -12.30 10.85 2.39
CA ILE A 176 -11.61 10.92 3.67
C ILE A 176 -12.59 11.24 4.80
N ASN A 177 -12.52 10.47 5.87
CA ASN A 177 -13.28 10.67 7.09
C ASN A 177 -12.34 10.85 8.27
N PHE A 178 -12.65 11.82 9.11
CA PHE A 178 -11.95 12.12 10.36
C PHE A 178 -12.89 11.86 11.52
N LYS A 179 -12.56 10.89 12.36
CA LYS A 179 -13.27 10.67 13.62
C LYS A 179 -12.48 11.34 14.74
N VAL A 180 -12.99 12.44 15.25
CA VAL A 180 -12.42 13.17 16.39
C VAL A 180 -13.09 12.68 17.66
N VAL A 181 -12.26 12.34 18.66
CA VAL A 181 -12.69 12.01 20.01
C VAL A 181 -11.88 12.90 20.95
N ASN A 182 -12.51 13.95 21.48
CA ASN A 182 -11.93 14.82 22.47
C ASN A 182 -12.03 14.14 23.84
N SER A 183 -10.95 14.14 24.62
CA SER A 183 -11.05 13.82 26.04
C SER A 183 -11.50 15.09 26.75
N LEU A 184 -12.82 15.29 26.78
CA LEU A 184 -13.41 16.32 27.60
C LEU A 184 -13.25 15.93 29.07
N ASP A 185 -12.60 16.79 29.84
CA ASP A 185 -13.19 17.18 31.12
C ASP A 185 -14.15 18.32 30.78
N LYS A 186 -15.47 18.07 30.82
CA LYS A 186 -16.53 19.00 30.36
C LYS A 186 -16.56 20.34 31.13
N SER A 187 -15.70 20.50 32.13
CA SER A 187 -15.68 21.63 33.07
C SER A 187 -14.59 22.66 32.81
N LYS A 188 -13.67 22.46 31.84
CA LYS A 188 -12.67 23.48 31.48
C LYS A 188 -12.83 23.89 30.02
N VAL A 189 -13.36 25.09 29.81
CA VAL A 189 -13.55 25.70 28.48
C VAL A 189 -12.22 25.93 27.77
N ASP A 190 -11.14 26.18 28.53
CA ASP A 190 -9.82 26.58 28.01
C ASP A 190 -8.65 25.67 28.46
N GLY A 191 -8.91 24.39 28.78
CA GLY A 191 -7.85 23.43 29.13
C GLY A 191 -7.30 22.66 27.92
N PRO A 192 -6.05 22.14 27.98
CA PRO A 192 -5.49 21.33 26.92
C PRO A 192 -6.38 20.11 26.63
N LYS A 193 -6.93 20.05 25.42
CA LYS A 193 -7.79 18.94 24.99
C LYS A 193 -6.89 17.81 24.54
N ALA A 194 -6.58 16.88 25.46
CA ALA A 194 -6.13 15.57 25.01
C ALA A 194 -7.26 14.94 24.17
N GLY A 195 -6.90 14.08 23.22
CA GLY A 195 -7.88 13.53 22.30
C GLY A 195 -7.26 12.53 21.35
N ARG A 196 -8.10 11.97 20.48
CA ARG A 196 -7.70 11.04 19.44
C ARG A 196 -8.39 11.41 18.14
N VAL A 197 -7.62 11.52 17.08
CA VAL A 197 -8.12 11.64 15.71
C VAL A 197 -7.85 10.34 14.99
N THR A 198 -8.90 9.74 14.44
CA THR A 198 -8.80 8.60 13.54
C THR A 198 -9.10 9.06 12.13
N MET A 199 -8.10 8.98 11.25
CA MET A 199 -8.20 9.27 9.84
C MET A 199 -8.51 7.98 9.09
N THR A 200 -9.53 8.00 8.23
CA THR A 200 -9.90 6.89 7.36
C THR A 200 -9.91 7.40 5.92
N LEU A 201 -9.12 6.76 5.05
CA LEU A 201 -8.98 7.11 3.65
C LEU A 201 -9.45 5.94 2.79
N LYS A 202 -10.37 6.19 1.86
CA LYS A 202 -10.82 5.22 0.85
C LYS A 202 -10.08 5.50 -0.46
N ILE A 203 -9.25 4.55 -0.88
CA ILE A 203 -8.47 4.61 -2.11
C ILE A 203 -9.08 3.68 -3.13
N CYS A 204 -9.32 4.14 -4.36
CA CYS A 204 -9.90 3.32 -5.42
C CYS A 204 -9.03 3.42 -6.69
N GLU A 205 -8.82 2.29 -7.38
CA GLU A 205 -8.02 2.27 -8.63
C GLU A 205 -8.75 2.98 -9.79
N SER A 206 -10.08 2.99 -9.77
CA SER A 206 -10.96 3.72 -10.68
C SER A 206 -12.16 4.27 -9.91
N SER A 207 -13.06 4.96 -10.61
CA SER A 207 -14.37 5.35 -10.06
C SER A 207 -15.25 4.14 -9.66
N ASP A 208 -14.83 2.91 -9.94
CA ASP A 208 -15.53 1.71 -9.50
C ASP A 208 -15.26 1.39 -8.03
N GLU A 209 -16.33 1.41 -7.23
CA GLU A 209 -16.27 1.10 -5.80
C GLU A 209 -15.81 -0.33 -5.48
N LYS A 210 -15.78 -1.22 -6.48
CA LYS A 210 -15.42 -2.64 -6.33
C LYS A 210 -13.93 -2.87 -6.11
N LYS A 211 -13.07 -1.88 -6.43
CA LYS A 211 -11.61 -1.97 -6.29
C LYS A 211 -11.08 -0.89 -5.37
N CYS A 212 -11.64 -0.84 -4.16
CA CYS A 212 -11.22 0.12 -3.15
C CYS A 212 -10.55 -0.57 -1.96
N ALA A 213 -9.57 0.12 -1.39
CA ALA A 213 -8.94 -0.23 -0.13
C ALA A 213 -9.18 0.90 0.88
N ASN A 214 -9.51 0.53 2.11
CA ASN A 214 -9.62 1.48 3.22
C ASN A 214 -8.33 1.44 4.04
N ILE A 215 -7.67 2.58 4.18
CA ILE A 215 -6.55 2.75 5.11
C ILE A 215 -7.03 3.58 6.29
N GLN A 216 -6.67 3.15 7.49
CA GLN A 216 -6.96 3.88 8.71
C GLN A 216 -5.67 4.15 9.50
N SER A 217 -5.55 5.35 10.03
CA SER A 217 -4.49 5.71 10.98
C SER A 217 -5.10 6.50 12.13
N SER A 218 -4.59 6.30 13.34
CA SER A 218 -5.07 6.99 14.54
C SER A 218 -3.93 7.66 15.27
N VAL A 219 -4.21 8.84 15.79
CA VAL A 219 -3.24 9.72 16.42
C VAL A 219 -3.82 10.30 17.68
N SER A 220 -3.05 10.22 18.76
CA SER A 220 -3.37 10.92 20.00
C SER A 220 -2.88 12.35 19.91
N LEU A 221 -3.73 13.29 20.29
CA LEU A 221 -3.44 14.72 20.35
C LEU A 221 -2.62 15.01 21.59
N LYS A 222 -1.59 15.83 21.43
CA LYS A 222 -0.86 16.45 22.52
C LYS A 222 -1.10 17.95 22.37
N ASP A 223 -2.22 18.42 22.90
CA ASP A 223 -2.55 19.84 22.89
C ASP A 223 -1.58 20.54 23.85
N TYR A 224 -0.84 21.51 23.34
CA TYR A 224 0.06 22.31 24.14
C TYR A 224 -0.72 23.53 24.58
N ASP A 225 -1.05 23.58 25.88
CA ASP A 225 -1.57 24.80 26.48
C ASP A 225 -0.47 25.87 26.38
N VAL A 226 -0.73 26.92 25.61
CA VAL A 226 0.19 28.05 25.43
C VAL A 226 0.06 29.09 26.55
N SER A 227 -0.54 28.73 27.69
CA SER A 227 -0.63 29.61 28.87
C SER A 227 0.70 29.92 29.58
N MET A 228 1.86 29.62 28.97
CA MET A 228 3.16 30.10 29.45
C MET A 228 3.55 31.38 28.72
N THR A 229 2.84 32.47 29.02
CA THR A 229 3.47 33.79 29.01
C THR A 229 4.49 33.83 30.16
N PRO A 230 5.78 34.15 29.91
CA PRO A 230 6.75 34.38 30.98
C PRO A 230 6.37 35.60 31.85
#